data_AF-A0A2D7MD09-F1
#
_entry.id   AF-A0A2D7MD09-F1
#
_cell.length_a   1.000
_cell.length_b   1.000
_cell.length_c   1.000
_cell.angle_alpha   90.00
_cell.angle_beta   90.00
_cell.angle_gamma   90.00
#
_symmetry.space_group_name_H-M   'P 1'
#
loop_
_entity.id
_entity.type
_entity.pdbx_description
1 polymer ?
#
loop_
_entity_poly.entity_id
_entity_poly.type
_entity_poly.pdbx_seq_one_letter_code
_entity_poly.pdbx_strand_id
1 'polypeptide(L)'
;SFNNYFQHNLGLVVKTKKKDQDNDGVPDTEDECPEIPGKAELNGCPDTDNDGVADAEDKCPTIAGAKELNGCPDADDDGVADPEDKCPSKPGNKSAQGCPDADKDGIQDEKDQCPYKPGPESNSGCPLTDSDNDGVFDNVDNCPNETGSAENSGCPEFEAADAAAMKSFTNGLNFIVDTLELYPESQELLVQIAAKIKTYTSTVFVIEAHTDSRGTYEENQKLSDRRADAIVKKLMQLGVPAQNLIAKGMGERYPIATNMYMDGRRQNRRVEIKPLYD
;
A
#
# COMPACT_ATOMS: atom_id res chain seq x y z
N SER A 1 -71.12 0.81 -87.42
CA SER A 1 -70.94 2.17 -86.87
C SER A 1 -70.43 2.01 -85.46
N PHE A 2 -69.17 2.35 -85.17
CA PHE A 2 -68.63 2.29 -83.82
C PHE A 2 -69.16 3.49 -83.02
N ASN A 3 -69.91 3.22 -81.96
CA ASN A 3 -70.42 4.26 -81.07
C ASN A 3 -69.25 4.83 -80.23
N ASN A 4 -68.90 6.09 -80.49
CA ASN A 4 -67.95 6.86 -79.69
C ASN A 4 -68.65 7.31 -78.39
N TYR A 5 -68.36 6.65 -77.27
CA TYR A 5 -68.72 7.17 -75.95
C TYR A 5 -67.55 7.97 -75.38
N PHE A 6 -67.82 9.20 -74.99
CA PHE A 6 -66.87 10.08 -74.32
C PHE A 6 -67.17 10.05 -72.82
N GLN A 7 -66.21 9.60 -72.01
CA GLN A 7 -66.36 9.47 -70.57
C GLN A 7 -65.36 10.41 -69.89
N HIS A 8 -65.84 11.26 -68.99
CA HIS A 8 -65.02 12.12 -68.15
C HIS A 8 -65.19 11.72 -66.69
N ASN A 9 -64.06 11.64 -65.98
CA ASN A 9 -64.03 11.48 -64.53
C ASN A 9 -63.49 12.78 -63.92
N LEU A 10 -64.23 13.35 -62.98
CA LEU A 10 -63.77 14.49 -62.18
C LEU A 10 -63.51 13.98 -60.76
N GLY A 11 -62.24 13.95 -60.35
CA GLY A 11 -61.84 13.51 -59.01
C GLY A 11 -61.51 14.71 -58.13
N LEU A 12 -62.20 14.84 -57.00
CA LEU A 12 -61.85 15.80 -55.94
C LEU A 12 -60.90 15.08 -54.95
N VAL A 13 -59.67 15.55 -54.82
CA VAL A 13 -58.75 15.10 -53.77
C VAL A 13 -58.72 16.15 -52.67
N VAL A 14 -59.37 15.87 -51.55
CA VAL A 14 -59.26 16.68 -50.33
C VAL A 14 -58.10 16.14 -49.52
N LYS A 15 -57.02 16.92 -49.41
CA LYS A 15 -55.92 16.64 -48.47
C LYS A 15 -56.14 17.47 -47.21
N THR A 16 -56.52 16.84 -46.11
CA THR A 16 -56.54 17.48 -44.79
C THR A 16 -55.10 17.53 -44.25
N LYS A 17 -54.64 18.70 -43.78
CA LYS A 17 -53.37 18.80 -43.05
C LYS A 17 -53.50 17.96 -41.77
N LYS A 18 -52.53 17.08 -41.49
CA LYS A 18 -52.47 16.38 -40.20
C LYS A 18 -52.27 17.42 -39.09
N LYS A 19 -52.78 17.15 -37.88
CA LYS A 19 -52.53 17.99 -36.71
C LYS A 19 -51.04 17.92 -36.38
N ASP A 20 -50.49 19.07 -36.04
CA ASP A 20 -49.08 19.33 -35.75
C ASP A 20 -49.14 20.51 -34.76
N GLN A 21 -49.06 20.19 -33.49
CA GLN A 21 -49.42 21.07 -32.38
C GLN A 21 -48.32 22.09 -32.08
N ASP A 22 -47.06 21.68 -32.15
CA ASP A 22 -45.90 22.50 -31.85
C ASP A 22 -45.23 23.08 -33.11
N ASN A 23 -45.66 22.66 -34.31
CA ASN A 23 -45.27 23.17 -35.62
C ASN A 23 -43.81 22.89 -35.98
N ASP A 24 -43.27 21.76 -35.54
CA ASP A 24 -41.91 21.32 -35.88
C ASP A 24 -41.81 20.61 -37.25
N GLY A 25 -42.97 20.27 -37.83
CA GLY A 25 -43.10 19.62 -39.13
C GLY A 25 -43.34 18.11 -39.06
N VAL A 26 -43.33 17.51 -37.87
CA VAL A 26 -43.73 16.13 -37.58
C VAL A 26 -45.20 16.13 -37.13
N PRO A 27 -46.09 15.34 -37.76
CA PRO A 27 -47.49 15.29 -37.33
C PRO A 27 -47.65 14.66 -35.93
N ASP A 28 -48.58 15.15 -35.09
CA ASP A 28 -48.87 14.62 -33.73
C ASP A 28 -49.01 13.09 -33.65
N THR A 29 -49.37 12.43 -34.76
CA THR A 29 -49.55 10.97 -34.84
C THR A 29 -48.25 10.18 -35.02
N GLU A 30 -47.18 10.88 -35.43
CA GLU A 30 -45.84 10.37 -35.73
C GLU A 30 -44.78 11.04 -34.82
N ASP A 31 -45.20 11.99 -34.00
CA ASP A 31 -44.39 12.78 -33.09
C ASP A 31 -44.38 12.14 -31.68
N GLU A 32 -43.19 11.85 -31.17
CA GLU A 32 -42.97 11.31 -29.83
C GLU A 32 -43.00 12.42 -28.75
N CYS A 33 -42.87 13.69 -29.15
CA CYS A 33 -42.87 14.87 -28.30
C CYS A 33 -43.88 15.97 -28.76
N PRO A 34 -45.20 15.70 -28.86
CA PRO A 34 -46.18 16.56 -29.56
C PRO A 34 -46.43 17.98 -29.01
N GLU A 35 -45.75 18.36 -27.92
CA GLU A 35 -45.87 19.67 -27.29
C GLU A 35 -44.57 20.50 -27.36
N ILE A 36 -43.46 19.91 -27.79
CA ILE A 36 -42.12 20.50 -27.73
C ILE A 36 -41.42 20.29 -29.09
N PRO A 37 -41.17 21.37 -29.85
CA PRO A 37 -40.63 21.24 -31.19
C PRO A 37 -39.29 20.50 -31.22
N GLY A 38 -39.16 19.53 -32.13
CA GLY A 38 -37.95 18.74 -32.27
C GLY A 38 -37.50 18.51 -33.71
N LYS A 39 -36.62 17.52 -33.87
CA LYS A 39 -36.05 17.14 -35.17
C LYS A 39 -36.79 15.94 -35.73
N ALA A 40 -37.06 15.95 -37.03
CA ALA A 40 -37.70 14.83 -37.71
C ALA A 40 -36.86 13.54 -37.64
N GLU A 41 -35.53 13.64 -37.57
CA GLU A 41 -34.63 12.49 -37.37
C GLU A 41 -34.79 11.81 -36.00
N LEU A 42 -35.39 12.51 -35.03
CA LEU A 42 -35.64 12.06 -33.66
C LEU A 42 -37.15 11.99 -33.37
N ASN A 43 -37.96 11.70 -34.40
CA ASN A 43 -39.41 11.56 -34.32
C ASN A 43 -40.11 12.76 -33.63
N GLY A 44 -39.65 13.99 -33.89
CA GLY A 44 -40.25 15.20 -33.34
C GLY A 44 -39.75 15.60 -31.95
N CYS A 45 -38.78 14.87 -31.39
CA CYS A 45 -38.21 15.21 -30.09
C CYS A 45 -37.02 16.19 -30.17
N PRO A 46 -36.85 17.06 -29.16
CA PRO A 46 -35.74 17.98 -29.06
C PRO A 46 -34.42 17.25 -28.77
N ASP A 47 -33.33 17.87 -29.18
CA ASP A 47 -31.94 17.42 -28.98
C ASP A 47 -31.10 18.68 -28.81
N THR A 48 -30.89 19.04 -27.55
CA THR A 48 -30.41 20.34 -27.09
C THR A 48 -28.92 20.53 -27.41
N ASP A 49 -28.10 19.48 -27.34
CA ASP A 49 -26.66 19.54 -27.61
C ASP A 49 -26.25 19.03 -29.00
N ASN A 50 -27.19 18.49 -29.76
CA ASN A 50 -27.03 18.04 -31.15
C ASN A 50 -26.15 16.81 -31.33
N ASP A 51 -26.11 15.90 -30.37
CA ASP A 51 -25.34 14.67 -30.45
C ASP A 51 -26.07 13.50 -31.14
N GLY A 52 -27.37 13.68 -31.42
CA GLY A 52 -28.21 12.70 -32.08
C GLY A 52 -28.92 11.72 -31.15
N VAL A 53 -28.92 12.00 -29.84
CA VAL A 53 -29.80 11.42 -28.82
C VAL A 53 -30.83 12.48 -28.44
N ALA A 54 -32.11 12.11 -28.37
CA ALA A 54 -33.13 13.07 -27.95
C ALA A 54 -33.04 13.35 -26.44
N ASP A 55 -33.39 14.56 -26.01
CA ASP A 55 -33.25 15.05 -24.62
C ASP A 55 -33.90 14.11 -23.58
N ALA A 56 -34.91 13.34 -23.98
CA ALA A 56 -35.61 12.39 -23.11
C ALA A 56 -34.84 11.07 -22.90
N GLU A 57 -34.05 10.65 -23.89
CA GLU A 57 -33.19 9.45 -23.85
C GLU A 57 -31.75 9.77 -23.45
N ASP A 58 -31.37 11.04 -23.51
CA ASP A 58 -30.04 11.53 -23.19
C ASP A 58 -29.84 11.68 -21.67
N LYS A 59 -28.79 11.04 -21.14
CA LYS A 59 -28.39 11.19 -19.74
C LYS A 59 -27.62 12.48 -19.48
N CYS A 60 -27.09 13.11 -20.52
CA CYS A 60 -26.33 14.34 -20.51
C CYS A 60 -26.87 15.39 -21.52
N PRO A 61 -28.15 15.83 -21.46
CA PRO A 61 -28.84 16.59 -22.53
C PRO A 61 -28.27 17.96 -22.94
N THR A 62 -27.15 18.37 -22.36
CA THR A 62 -26.54 19.69 -22.59
C THR A 62 -25.07 19.59 -22.98
N ILE A 63 -24.52 18.38 -23.05
CA ILE A 63 -23.12 18.10 -23.35
C ILE A 63 -23.07 16.89 -24.26
N ALA A 64 -22.80 17.16 -25.54
CA ALA A 64 -22.80 16.13 -26.57
C ALA A 64 -21.93 14.92 -26.21
N GLY A 65 -22.49 13.73 -26.39
CA GLY A 65 -21.83 12.47 -26.09
C GLY A 65 -22.07 11.39 -27.13
N ALA A 66 -21.62 10.18 -26.80
CA ALA A 66 -21.79 9.04 -27.68
C ALA A 66 -23.15 8.36 -27.42
N LYS A 67 -23.83 7.93 -28.50
CA LYS A 67 -25.09 7.19 -28.38
C LYS A 67 -24.94 5.89 -27.59
N GLU A 68 -23.80 5.21 -27.71
CA GLU A 68 -23.47 3.99 -26.96
C GLU A 68 -23.37 4.24 -25.45
N LEU A 69 -23.16 5.50 -25.04
CA LEU A 69 -23.08 5.96 -23.67
C LEU A 69 -24.34 6.71 -23.21
N ASN A 70 -25.43 6.62 -23.97
CA ASN A 70 -26.70 7.34 -23.74
C ASN A 70 -26.52 8.86 -23.74
N GLY A 71 -25.76 9.39 -24.70
CA GLY A 71 -25.58 10.84 -24.92
C GLY A 71 -24.57 11.51 -23.99
N CYS A 72 -23.85 10.73 -23.17
CA CYS A 72 -22.82 11.28 -22.29
C CYS A 72 -21.40 11.25 -22.92
N PRO A 73 -20.56 12.25 -22.58
CA PRO A 73 -19.16 12.28 -22.99
C PRO A 73 -18.34 11.19 -22.27
N ASP A 74 -17.21 10.84 -22.86
CA ASP A 74 -16.16 9.95 -22.34
C ASP A 74 -14.83 10.61 -22.68
N ALA A 75 -14.26 11.33 -21.71
CA ALA A 75 -13.15 12.24 -21.93
C ALA A 75 -11.80 11.54 -22.08
N ASP A 76 -11.68 10.29 -21.61
CA ASP A 76 -10.45 9.50 -21.69
C ASP A 76 -10.56 8.23 -22.55
N ASP A 77 -11.71 8.05 -23.22
CA ASP A 77 -12.00 7.01 -24.20
C ASP A 77 -11.89 5.58 -23.62
N ASP A 78 -12.19 5.41 -22.32
CA ASP A 78 -12.11 4.10 -21.65
C ASP A 78 -13.42 3.27 -21.74
N GLY A 79 -14.48 3.88 -22.27
CA GLY A 79 -15.79 3.29 -22.48
C GLY A 79 -16.71 3.33 -21.26
N VAL A 80 -16.38 4.12 -20.23
CA VAL A 80 -17.24 4.55 -19.13
C VAL A 80 -17.51 6.04 -19.31
N ALA A 81 -18.78 6.44 -19.32
CA ALA A 81 -19.11 7.86 -19.49
C ALA A 81 -18.67 8.69 -18.27
N ASP A 82 -18.27 9.95 -18.49
CA ASP A 82 -17.77 10.85 -17.46
C ASP A 82 -18.64 10.93 -16.18
N PRO A 83 -20.00 10.92 -16.24
CA PRO A 83 -20.82 10.94 -15.04
C PRO A 83 -20.78 9.64 -14.22
N GLU A 84 -20.47 8.53 -14.86
CA GLU A 84 -20.34 7.21 -14.23
C GLU A 84 -18.87 6.81 -13.94
N ASP A 85 -17.91 7.56 -14.48
CA ASP A 85 -16.49 7.36 -14.30
C ASP A 85 -15.97 8.05 -13.03
N LYS A 86 -15.26 7.29 -12.19
CA LYS A 86 -14.59 7.81 -10.99
C LYS A 86 -13.26 8.50 -11.31
N CYS A 87 -12.70 8.28 -12.50
CA CYS A 87 -11.46 8.85 -12.99
C CYS A 87 -11.58 9.41 -14.43
N PRO A 88 -12.44 10.42 -14.71
CA PRO A 88 -12.80 10.91 -16.07
C PRO A 88 -11.68 11.54 -16.92
N SER A 89 -10.42 11.33 -16.58
CA SER A 89 -9.26 11.90 -17.27
C SER A 89 -8.07 10.92 -17.31
N LYS A 90 -8.29 9.68 -16.86
CA LYS A 90 -7.28 8.64 -16.74
C LYS A 90 -7.94 7.31 -17.13
N PRO A 91 -7.63 6.79 -18.33
CA PRO A 91 -8.29 5.61 -18.85
C PRO A 91 -8.20 4.44 -17.87
N GLY A 92 -9.35 3.86 -17.56
CA GLY A 92 -9.47 2.75 -16.63
C GLY A 92 -10.20 1.56 -17.21
N ASN A 93 -10.77 0.76 -16.31
CA ASN A 93 -11.56 -0.40 -16.69
C ASN A 93 -12.95 -0.35 -16.04
N LYS A 94 -13.92 -1.04 -16.65
CA LYS A 94 -15.31 -1.06 -16.17
C LYS A 94 -15.46 -1.69 -14.78
N SER A 95 -14.63 -2.67 -14.42
CA SER A 95 -14.67 -3.31 -13.08
C SER A 95 -14.29 -2.33 -11.97
N ALA A 96 -13.40 -1.39 -12.25
CA ALA A 96 -12.92 -0.36 -11.34
C ALA A 96 -13.62 1.00 -11.52
N GLN A 97 -14.76 1.01 -12.25
CA GLN A 97 -15.60 2.18 -12.51
C GLN A 97 -14.85 3.31 -13.22
N GLY A 98 -14.14 2.96 -14.30
CA GLY A 98 -13.38 3.87 -15.16
C GLY A 98 -12.04 4.33 -14.58
N CYS A 99 -11.64 3.78 -13.43
CA CYS A 99 -10.31 4.02 -12.89
C CYS A 99 -9.30 2.93 -13.30
N PRO A 100 -7.99 3.27 -13.32
CA PRO A 100 -6.92 2.29 -13.47
C PRO A 100 -6.98 1.18 -12.41
N ASP A 101 -6.82 -0.04 -12.88
CA ASP A 101 -6.77 -1.30 -12.12
C ASP A 101 -6.00 -2.29 -13.00
N ALA A 102 -4.71 -2.41 -12.69
CA ALA A 102 -3.71 -3.03 -13.56
C ALA A 102 -3.73 -4.56 -13.52
N ASP A 103 -4.14 -5.17 -12.41
CA ASP A 103 -4.26 -6.62 -12.27
C ASP A 103 -5.70 -7.16 -12.38
N LYS A 104 -6.69 -6.27 -12.46
CA LYS A 104 -8.09 -6.55 -12.75
C LYS A 104 -8.80 -7.35 -11.66
N ASP A 105 -8.39 -7.16 -10.41
CA ASP A 105 -9.09 -7.75 -9.27
C ASP A 105 -10.34 -6.96 -8.84
N GLY A 106 -10.56 -5.79 -9.44
CA GLY A 106 -11.69 -4.90 -9.20
C GLY A 106 -11.41 -3.82 -8.16
N ILE A 107 -10.18 -3.72 -7.65
CA ILE A 107 -9.71 -2.67 -6.76
C ILE A 107 -8.88 -1.69 -7.58
N GLN A 108 -9.10 -0.40 -7.35
CA GLN A 108 -8.39 0.66 -8.08
C GLN A 108 -6.91 0.65 -7.69
N ASP A 109 -5.99 0.91 -8.62
CA ASP A 109 -4.53 0.92 -8.37
C ASP A 109 -4.14 1.80 -7.16
N GLU A 110 -4.85 2.93 -6.97
CA GLU A 110 -4.59 3.86 -5.85
C GLU A 110 -5.09 3.34 -4.48
N LYS A 111 -5.91 2.29 -4.47
CA LYS A 111 -6.50 1.64 -3.28
C LYS A 111 -5.97 0.22 -3.06
N ASP A 112 -5.23 -0.30 -4.02
CA ASP A 112 -4.66 -1.63 -3.99
C ASP A 112 -3.26 -1.59 -3.35
N GLN A 113 -3.02 -2.43 -2.35
CA GLN A 113 -1.69 -2.59 -1.76
C GLN A 113 -0.74 -3.37 -2.66
N CYS A 114 -1.27 -4.15 -3.60
CA CYS A 114 -0.55 -4.97 -4.55
C CYS A 114 -1.04 -4.77 -6.00
N PRO A 115 -0.95 -3.56 -6.61
CA PRO A 115 -1.61 -3.19 -7.89
C PRO A 115 -1.29 -4.05 -9.14
N TYR A 116 -0.36 -4.99 -9.03
CA TYR A 116 0.10 -5.85 -10.12
C TYR A 116 -0.06 -7.34 -9.81
N LYS A 117 -0.76 -7.69 -8.74
CA LYS A 117 -0.98 -9.07 -8.29
C LYS A 117 -2.39 -9.18 -7.70
N PRO A 118 -3.31 -9.88 -8.38
CA PRO A 118 -4.72 -9.83 -8.02
C PRO A 118 -4.96 -10.43 -6.63
N GLY A 119 -5.80 -9.78 -5.84
CA GLY A 119 -6.19 -10.22 -4.51
C GLY A 119 -7.64 -9.87 -4.15
N PRO A 120 -8.15 -10.41 -3.03
CA PRO A 120 -9.46 -10.03 -2.56
C PRO A 120 -9.42 -8.67 -1.82
N GLU A 121 -10.55 -7.97 -1.82
CA GLU A 121 -10.76 -6.76 -1.00
C GLU A 121 -10.51 -7.04 0.49
N SER A 122 -10.80 -8.27 0.96
CA SER A 122 -10.52 -8.69 2.33
C SER A 122 -9.05 -8.65 2.73
N ASN A 123 -8.13 -8.61 1.76
CA ASN A 123 -6.68 -8.42 1.98
C ASN A 123 -6.13 -7.25 1.17
N SER A 124 -6.95 -6.20 0.99
CA SER A 124 -6.54 -4.94 0.36
C SER A 124 -5.95 -5.10 -1.05
N GLY A 125 -6.47 -6.03 -1.85
CA GLY A 125 -5.99 -6.31 -3.21
C GLY A 125 -4.73 -7.18 -3.28
N CYS A 126 -4.23 -7.64 -2.14
CA CYS A 126 -3.09 -8.55 -2.12
C CYS A 126 -3.51 -10.03 -2.08
N PRO A 127 -2.76 -10.93 -2.76
CA PRO A 127 -2.94 -12.37 -2.62
C PRO A 127 -2.95 -12.84 -1.17
N LEU A 128 -3.75 -13.86 -0.85
CA LEU A 128 -3.77 -14.51 0.47
C LEU A 128 -2.59 -15.48 0.61
N THR A 129 -1.37 -14.95 0.52
CA THR A 129 -0.14 -15.71 0.73
C THR A 129 0.39 -15.45 2.14
N ASP A 130 0.74 -16.54 2.81
CA ASP A 130 1.33 -16.58 4.14
C ASP A 130 2.48 -17.60 4.05
N SER A 131 3.69 -17.08 3.85
CA SER A 131 4.85 -17.86 3.44
C SER A 131 5.44 -18.70 4.58
N ASP A 132 5.31 -18.25 5.83
CA ASP A 132 5.80 -18.98 7.01
C ASP A 132 4.69 -19.59 7.89
N ASN A 133 3.41 -19.34 7.56
CA ASN A 133 2.22 -19.87 8.23
C ASN A 133 2.05 -19.38 9.68
N ASP A 134 2.47 -18.15 9.98
CA ASP A 134 2.27 -17.53 11.28
C ASP A 134 0.90 -16.85 11.47
N GLY A 135 0.12 -16.76 10.38
CA GLY A 135 -1.22 -16.15 10.36
C GLY A 135 -1.23 -14.67 9.98
N VAL A 136 -0.10 -14.07 9.64
CA VAL A 136 0.05 -12.73 9.07
C VAL A 136 0.35 -12.87 7.58
N PHE A 137 -0.44 -12.23 6.72
CA PHE A 137 -0.21 -12.33 5.27
C PHE A 137 1.03 -11.54 4.83
N ASP A 138 1.73 -12.04 3.81
CA ASP A 138 3.02 -11.52 3.32
C ASP A 138 3.01 -10.01 3.00
N ASN A 139 1.84 -9.44 2.65
CA ASN A 139 1.70 -8.02 2.33
C ASN A 139 1.76 -7.10 3.55
N VAL A 140 1.47 -7.62 4.74
CA VAL A 140 1.47 -6.90 6.02
C VAL A 140 2.46 -7.50 7.02
N ASP A 141 3.24 -8.49 6.59
CA ASP A 141 4.29 -9.14 7.36
C ASP A 141 5.64 -8.46 7.11
N ASN A 142 6.29 -7.99 8.18
CA ASN A 142 7.62 -7.40 8.11
C ASN A 142 8.73 -8.46 8.03
N CYS A 143 8.42 -9.71 8.35
CA CYS A 143 9.29 -10.87 8.33
C CYS A 143 8.68 -12.07 7.57
N PRO A 144 8.34 -11.98 6.26
CA PRO A 144 7.55 -13.00 5.53
C PRO A 144 8.12 -14.42 5.42
N ASN A 145 9.27 -14.71 6.03
CA ASN A 145 9.89 -16.03 6.00
C ASN A 145 10.34 -16.48 7.40
N GLU A 146 9.90 -15.79 8.45
CA GLU A 146 10.27 -16.03 9.84
C GLU A 146 9.06 -15.86 10.75
N THR A 147 8.50 -16.98 11.24
CA THR A 147 7.28 -16.97 12.04
C THR A 147 7.33 -15.97 13.21
N GLY A 148 6.31 -15.12 13.33
CA GLY A 148 6.15 -14.17 14.41
C GLY A 148 4.73 -14.10 14.96
N SER A 149 4.44 -12.99 15.63
CA SER A 149 3.12 -12.70 16.16
C SER A 149 2.48 -11.56 15.38
N ALA A 150 1.15 -11.55 15.32
CA ALA A 150 0.41 -10.44 14.71
C ALA A 150 0.67 -9.11 15.45
N GLU A 151 0.87 -9.16 16.78
CA GLU A 151 1.23 -8.01 17.60
C GLU A 151 2.56 -7.36 17.20
N ASN A 152 3.48 -8.15 16.63
CA ASN A 152 4.79 -7.70 16.15
C ASN A 152 4.89 -7.74 14.61
N SER A 153 3.76 -7.62 13.91
CA SER A 153 3.69 -7.57 12.45
C SER A 153 4.39 -8.74 11.75
N GLY A 154 4.14 -9.97 12.24
CA GLY A 154 4.69 -11.21 11.69
C GLY A 154 6.16 -11.46 12.03
N CYS A 155 6.79 -10.60 12.84
CA CYS A 155 8.18 -10.80 13.24
C CYS A 155 8.33 -11.52 14.60
N PRO A 156 9.40 -12.31 14.79
CA PRO A 156 9.72 -12.93 16.09
C PRO A 156 9.93 -11.90 17.20
N GLU A 157 9.40 -12.17 18.40
CA GLU A 157 9.64 -11.36 19.60
C GLU A 157 10.88 -11.83 20.38
N PHE A 158 11.63 -10.89 20.97
CA PHE A 158 12.80 -11.21 21.78
C PHE A 158 12.39 -11.64 23.20
N GLU A 159 12.22 -12.95 23.37
CA GLU A 159 11.68 -13.57 24.59
C GLU A 159 12.67 -13.68 25.75
N ALA A 160 12.14 -13.94 26.96
CA ALA A 160 12.95 -14.07 28.18
C ALA A 160 14.01 -15.19 28.10
N ALA A 161 13.72 -16.29 27.40
CA ALA A 161 14.68 -17.39 27.18
C ALA A 161 15.88 -16.92 26.33
N ASP A 162 15.61 -16.10 25.31
CA ASP A 162 16.63 -15.55 24.42
C ASP A 162 17.44 -14.45 25.11
N ALA A 163 16.80 -13.64 25.94
CA ALA A 163 17.50 -12.72 26.82
C ALA A 163 18.45 -13.44 27.78
N ALA A 164 18.03 -14.58 28.35
CA ALA A 164 18.89 -15.39 29.22
C ALA A 164 20.07 -16.01 28.46
N ALA A 165 19.84 -16.52 27.24
CA ALA A 165 20.91 -17.01 26.37
C ALA A 165 21.90 -15.90 25.98
N MET A 166 21.40 -14.74 25.58
CA MET A 166 22.20 -13.55 25.24
C MET A 166 23.05 -13.08 26.43
N LYS A 167 22.48 -13.08 27.64
CA LYS A 167 23.20 -12.78 28.88
C LYS A 167 24.31 -13.79 29.16
N SER A 168 24.08 -15.07 28.88
CA SER A 168 25.10 -16.10 29.01
C SER A 168 26.29 -15.85 28.08
N PHE A 169 26.04 -15.50 26.81
CA PHE A 169 27.10 -15.17 25.86
C PHE A 169 27.88 -13.92 26.27
N THR A 170 27.18 -12.86 26.67
CA THR A 170 27.81 -11.58 27.03
C THR A 170 28.62 -11.65 28.33
N ASN A 171 28.27 -12.52 29.28
CA ASN A 171 29.09 -12.79 30.48
C ASN A 171 30.48 -13.38 30.15
N GLY A 172 30.58 -14.10 29.03
CA GLY A 172 31.84 -14.65 28.53
C GLY A 172 32.68 -13.66 27.71
N LEU A 173 32.10 -12.52 27.33
CA LEU A 173 32.72 -11.53 26.47
C LEU A 173 33.67 -10.64 27.27
N ASN A 174 34.97 -10.80 27.02
CA ASN A 174 36.04 -10.14 27.75
C ASN A 174 36.99 -9.41 26.79
N PHE A 175 37.44 -8.24 27.23
CA PHE A 175 38.52 -7.49 26.58
C PHE A 175 39.87 -7.82 27.20
N ILE A 176 40.92 -7.83 26.37
CA ILE A 176 42.30 -7.86 26.84
C ILE A 176 42.55 -6.60 27.68
N VAL A 177 43.21 -6.77 28.83
CA VAL A 177 43.45 -5.71 29.83
C VAL A 177 44.00 -4.44 29.18
N ASP A 178 43.39 -3.29 29.50
CA ASP A 178 43.74 -1.96 29.00
C ASP A 178 43.75 -1.79 27.48
N THR A 179 43.12 -2.70 26.74
CA THR A 179 42.93 -2.61 25.29
C THR A 179 41.45 -2.55 24.89
N LEU A 180 41.22 -2.28 23.60
CA LEU A 180 39.93 -2.45 22.91
C LEU A 180 39.83 -3.79 22.19
N GLU A 181 40.83 -4.67 22.33
CA GLU A 181 40.87 -5.96 21.67
C GLU A 181 40.15 -7.01 22.52
N LEU A 182 39.35 -7.86 21.87
CA LEU A 182 38.62 -8.95 22.52
C LEU A 182 39.49 -10.21 22.54
N TYR A 183 39.37 -11.00 23.60
CA TYR A 183 40.00 -12.33 23.64
C TYR A 183 39.50 -13.22 22.50
N PRO A 184 40.31 -14.15 21.98
CA PRO A 184 39.89 -15.08 20.92
C PRO A 184 38.58 -15.82 21.22
N GLU A 185 38.40 -16.28 22.46
CA GLU A 185 37.18 -16.96 22.91
C GLU A 185 35.95 -16.03 22.87
N SER A 186 36.16 -14.73 23.11
CA SER A 186 35.10 -13.71 22.98
C SER A 186 34.74 -13.42 21.52
N GLN A 187 35.67 -13.63 20.57
CA GLN A 187 35.37 -13.54 19.15
C GLN A 187 34.41 -14.64 18.70
N GLU A 188 34.55 -15.87 19.23
CA GLU A 188 33.61 -16.97 18.96
C GLU A 188 32.22 -16.71 19.54
N LEU A 189 32.15 -16.13 20.75
CA LEU A 189 30.88 -15.71 21.35
C LEU A 189 30.19 -14.63 20.50
N LEU A 190 30.95 -13.71 19.91
CA LEU A 190 30.38 -12.71 19.01
C LEU A 190 29.78 -13.30 17.73
N VAL A 191 30.29 -14.44 17.24
CA VAL A 191 29.65 -15.16 16.12
C VAL A 191 28.27 -15.68 16.52
N GLN A 192 28.15 -16.24 17.73
CA GLN A 192 26.86 -16.73 18.26
C GLN A 192 25.87 -15.58 18.52
N ILE A 193 26.37 -14.48 19.10
CA ILE A 193 25.58 -13.26 19.32
C ILE A 193 25.09 -12.70 17.98
N ALA A 194 25.98 -12.58 16.98
CA ALA A 194 25.61 -12.09 15.65
C ALA A 194 24.59 -13.01 14.97
N ALA A 195 24.74 -14.33 15.09
CA ALA A 195 23.76 -15.28 14.58
C ALA A 195 22.39 -15.07 15.23
N LYS A 196 22.34 -14.88 16.55
CA LYS A 196 21.10 -14.65 17.29
C LYS A 196 20.45 -13.31 16.96
N ILE A 197 21.22 -12.22 16.86
CA ILE A 197 20.67 -10.90 16.48
C ILE A 197 20.06 -10.96 15.07
N LYS A 198 20.66 -11.72 14.15
CA LYS A 198 20.15 -11.86 12.78
C LYS A 198 18.81 -12.59 12.67
N THR A 199 18.37 -13.30 13.71
CA THR A 199 17.02 -13.89 13.74
C THR A 199 15.94 -12.91 14.21
N TYR A 200 16.30 -11.64 14.46
CA TYR A 200 15.38 -10.58 14.86
C TYR A 200 15.64 -9.36 13.99
N THR A 201 15.35 -9.50 12.70
CA THR A 201 15.70 -8.50 11.67
C THR A 201 14.97 -7.16 11.87
N SER A 202 13.82 -7.17 12.52
CA SER A 202 13.05 -5.97 12.90
C SER A 202 13.46 -5.36 14.25
N THR A 203 14.30 -6.04 15.04
CA THR A 203 14.69 -5.57 16.36
C THR A 203 15.99 -4.75 16.32
N VAL A 204 15.97 -3.58 16.96
CA VAL A 204 17.18 -2.81 17.23
C VAL A 204 17.76 -3.26 18.57
N PHE A 205 19.06 -3.58 18.62
CA PHE A 205 19.75 -3.96 19.84
C PHE A 205 20.66 -2.85 20.35
N VAL A 206 20.62 -2.61 21.66
CA VAL A 206 21.53 -1.72 22.38
C VAL A 206 22.67 -2.54 22.99
N ILE A 207 23.90 -2.24 22.60
CA ILE A 207 25.14 -2.81 23.13
C ILE A 207 25.67 -1.85 24.19
N GLU A 208 25.50 -2.23 25.45
CA GLU A 208 25.98 -1.47 26.59
C GLU A 208 27.32 -2.03 27.08
N ALA A 209 28.33 -1.16 27.21
CA ALA A 209 29.60 -1.53 27.82
C ALA A 209 29.76 -0.82 29.18
N HIS A 210 30.22 -1.57 30.18
CA HIS A 210 30.41 -1.08 31.55
C HIS A 210 31.85 -1.24 32.02
N THR A 211 32.27 -0.39 32.95
CA THR A 211 33.59 -0.46 33.59
C THR A 211 33.47 -0.71 35.09
N ASP A 212 34.62 -1.03 35.72
CA ASP A 212 34.76 -0.90 37.17
C ASP A 212 35.04 0.56 37.55
N SER A 213 35.16 0.83 38.85
CA SER A 213 35.39 2.18 39.36
C SER A 213 36.86 2.59 39.52
N ARG A 214 37.78 1.94 38.82
CA ARG A 214 39.19 2.37 38.80
C ARG A 214 39.39 3.42 37.70
N GLY A 215 40.21 4.41 37.98
CA GLY A 215 40.40 5.56 37.08
C GLY A 215 39.35 6.64 37.31
N THR A 216 39.35 7.65 36.44
CA THR A 216 38.36 8.73 36.53
C THR A 216 37.06 8.36 35.82
N TYR A 217 35.97 9.00 36.24
CA TYR A 217 34.67 8.85 35.61
C TYR A 217 34.71 9.14 34.09
N GLU A 218 35.44 10.17 33.66
CA GLU A 218 35.56 10.54 32.25
C GLU A 218 36.33 9.49 31.43
N GLU A 219 37.42 8.94 31.98
CA GLU A 219 38.18 7.87 31.33
C GLU A 219 37.35 6.60 31.18
N ASN A 220 36.60 6.24 32.24
CA ASN A 220 35.71 5.09 32.24
C ASN A 220 34.58 5.24 31.22
N GLN A 221 34.00 6.44 31.11
CA GLN A 221 33.01 6.75 30.09
C GLN A 221 33.58 6.54 28.68
N LYS A 222 34.69 7.23 28.36
CA LYS A 222 35.37 7.11 27.05
C LYS A 222 35.83 5.68 26.74
N LEU A 223 36.23 4.92 27.75
CA LEU A 223 36.60 3.51 27.59
C LEU A 223 35.39 2.66 27.24
N SER A 224 34.28 2.84 27.95
CA SER A 224 33.06 2.10 27.66
C SER A 224 32.48 2.43 26.30
N ASP A 225 32.47 3.71 25.88
CA ASP A 225 31.96 4.12 24.56
C ASP A 225 32.75 3.40 23.45
N ARG A 226 34.08 3.48 23.51
CA ARG A 226 34.96 2.80 22.53
C ARG A 226 34.80 1.28 22.52
N ARG A 227 34.49 0.66 23.66
CA ARG A 227 34.25 -0.79 23.75
C ARG A 227 32.92 -1.17 23.12
N ALA A 228 31.86 -0.42 23.38
CA ALA A 228 30.58 -0.63 22.73
C ALA A 228 30.71 -0.49 21.20
N ASP A 229 31.42 0.55 20.73
CA ASP A 229 31.71 0.77 19.31
C ASP A 229 32.51 -0.39 18.70
N ALA A 230 33.52 -0.90 19.41
CA ALA A 230 34.32 -2.02 18.94
C ALA A 230 33.48 -3.29 18.74
N ILE A 231 32.52 -3.54 19.63
CA ILE A 231 31.60 -4.68 19.53
C ILE A 231 30.62 -4.48 18.38
N VAL A 232 29.99 -3.31 18.26
CA VAL A 232 29.10 -3.00 17.14
C VAL A 232 29.83 -3.17 15.81
N LYS A 233 31.04 -2.61 15.69
CA LYS A 233 31.88 -2.79 14.50
C LYS A 233 32.15 -4.26 14.18
N LYS A 234 32.37 -5.10 15.21
CA LYS A 234 32.59 -6.52 15.00
C LYS A 234 31.32 -7.26 14.59
N LEU A 235 30.17 -6.94 15.18
CA LEU A 235 28.86 -7.49 14.80
C LEU A 235 28.51 -7.12 13.35
N MET A 236 28.80 -5.89 12.93
CA MET A 236 28.66 -5.46 11.54
C MET A 236 29.55 -6.28 10.59
N GLN A 237 30.81 -6.54 10.96
CA GLN A 237 31.70 -7.42 10.19
C GLN A 237 31.18 -8.87 10.08
N LEU A 238 30.34 -9.30 11.03
CA LEU A 238 29.68 -10.61 11.03
C LEU A 238 28.32 -10.61 10.31
N GLY A 239 27.98 -9.49 9.66
CA GLY A 239 26.80 -9.34 8.80
C GLY A 239 25.55 -8.84 9.51
N VAL A 240 25.66 -8.34 10.74
CA VAL A 240 24.52 -7.66 11.40
C VAL A 240 24.34 -6.27 10.79
N PRO A 241 23.14 -5.89 10.32
CA PRO A 241 22.90 -4.57 9.75
C PRO A 241 23.16 -3.45 10.77
N ALA A 242 23.79 -2.36 10.33
CA ALA A 242 24.17 -1.25 11.22
C ALA A 242 22.95 -0.59 11.88
N GLN A 243 21.83 -0.51 11.16
CA GLN A 243 20.59 0.07 11.66
C GLN A 243 19.97 -0.72 12.83
N ASN A 244 20.35 -1.98 13.03
CA ASN A 244 19.89 -2.82 14.13
C ASN A 244 20.80 -2.72 15.36
N LEU A 245 21.80 -1.82 15.38
CA LEU A 245 22.79 -1.76 16.46
C LEU A 245 23.00 -0.34 16.98
N ILE A 246 22.90 -0.18 18.29
CA ILE A 246 23.21 1.06 19.00
C ILE A 246 24.32 0.78 20.01
N ALA A 247 25.46 1.46 19.87
CA ALA A 247 26.53 1.42 20.86
C ALA A 247 26.28 2.43 21.98
N LYS A 248 26.45 2.01 23.25
CA LYS A 248 26.34 2.91 24.40
C LYS A 248 27.36 2.58 25.48
N GLY A 249 28.27 3.50 25.77
CA GLY A 249 29.11 3.39 26.95
C GLY A 249 28.37 3.84 28.20
N MET A 250 28.43 3.02 29.24
CA MET A 250 27.75 3.25 30.51
C MET A 250 28.72 3.63 31.64
N GLY A 251 30.02 3.60 31.35
CA GLY A 251 31.09 3.83 32.31
C GLY A 251 30.93 3.01 33.58
N GLU A 252 31.21 3.64 34.72
CA GLU A 252 31.06 3.05 36.05
C GLU A 252 29.70 3.33 36.71
N ARG A 253 28.76 3.99 36.01
CA ARG A 253 27.51 4.53 36.61
C ARG A 253 26.53 3.48 37.13
N TYR A 254 26.58 2.27 36.56
CA TYR A 254 25.62 1.20 36.81
C TYR A 254 26.33 -0.09 37.28
N PRO A 255 26.91 -0.10 38.50
CA PRO A 255 27.54 -1.29 39.05
C PRO A 255 26.48 -2.31 39.45
N ILE A 256 26.76 -3.58 39.17
CA ILE A 256 25.94 -4.74 39.60
C ILE A 256 26.54 -5.43 40.82
N ALA A 257 27.78 -5.07 41.19
CA ALA A 257 28.48 -5.56 42.37
C ALA A 257 29.34 -4.47 43.00
N THR A 258 29.76 -4.66 44.24
CA THR A 258 30.62 -3.70 44.93
C THR A 258 32.00 -3.59 44.26
N ASN A 259 32.43 -2.37 43.94
CA ASN A 259 33.78 -2.13 43.40
C ASN A 259 34.89 -2.27 44.44
N MET A 260 34.55 -2.47 45.72
CA MET A 260 35.51 -2.66 46.80
C MET A 260 36.41 -3.89 46.57
N TYR A 261 35.82 -4.99 46.08
CA TYR A 261 36.52 -6.27 45.91
C TYR A 261 36.85 -6.54 44.44
N MET A 262 37.89 -7.34 44.20
CA MET A 262 38.34 -7.70 42.85
C MET A 262 37.23 -8.39 42.04
N ASP A 263 36.49 -9.29 42.68
CA ASP A 263 35.40 -10.04 42.04
C ASP A 263 34.26 -9.12 41.62
N GLY A 264 33.85 -8.19 42.48
CA GLY A 264 32.79 -7.23 42.14
C GLY A 264 33.22 -6.29 41.02
N ARG A 265 34.49 -5.85 40.99
CA ARG A 265 35.04 -5.11 39.83
C ARG A 265 35.01 -5.95 38.55
N ARG A 266 35.32 -7.25 38.63
CA ARG A 266 35.25 -8.15 37.46
C ARG A 266 33.82 -8.26 36.93
N GLN A 267 32.83 -8.35 37.81
CA GLN A 267 31.42 -8.39 37.42
C GLN A 267 30.97 -7.05 36.81
N ASN A 268 31.45 -5.92 37.29
CA ASN A 268 31.10 -4.61 36.73
C ASN A 268 31.70 -4.36 35.34
N ARG A 269 32.88 -4.92 35.04
CA ARG A 269 33.47 -4.92 33.69
C ARG A 269 32.75 -5.92 32.80
N ARG A 270 31.64 -5.51 32.20
CA ARG A 270 30.76 -6.39 31.42
C ARG A 270 30.22 -5.68 30.20
N VAL A 271 29.60 -6.47 29.34
CA VAL A 271 28.78 -6.02 28.23
C VAL A 271 27.38 -6.56 28.44
N GLU A 272 26.38 -5.76 28.10
CA GLU A 272 24.99 -6.18 28.03
C GLU A 272 24.47 -5.90 26.63
N ILE A 273 23.65 -6.82 26.10
CA ILE A 273 22.97 -6.65 24.82
C ILE A 273 21.49 -6.89 25.07
N LYS A 274 20.68 -5.91 24.72
CA LYS A 274 19.23 -5.95 24.93
C LYS A 274 18.50 -5.32 23.75
N PRO A 275 17.30 -5.79 23.42
CA PRO A 275 16.44 -5.09 22.47
C PRO A 275 16.11 -3.68 22.96
N LEU A 276 16.00 -2.74 22.03
CA LEU A 276 15.42 -1.43 22.24
C LEU A 276 13.90 -1.59 22.20
N TYR A 277 13.25 -1.52 23.35
CA TYR A 277 11.81 -1.35 23.43
C TYR A 277 11.50 0.15 23.45
N ASP A 278 10.44 0.56 22.75
CA ASP A 278 9.86 1.90 22.85
C ASP A 278 9.16 2.14 24.20
#